data_AF-A0A2M8PJ21-F1
#
_entry.id   AF-A0A2M8PJ21-F1
#
_cell.length_a   1.000
_cell.length_b   1.000
_cell.length_c   1.000
_cell.angle_alpha   90.00
_cell.angle_beta   90.00
_cell.angle_gamma   90.00
#
_symmetry.space_group_name_H-M   'P 1'
#
loop_
_entity.id
_entity.type
_entity.pdbx_description
1 polymer ?
#
loop_
_entity_poly.entity_id
_entity_poly.type
_entity_poly.pdbx_seq_one_letter_code
_entity_poly.pdbx_strand_id
1 'polypeptide(L)'
;TVMYAKDMMNNGGACLALTYYGAQKWIPNYNVMGVAKAALESSIRYLAADLGPFGIRVNAISAGPVRTLAASGIAGFRKMINNYRRYSPMRKDTTQYDVA
;
A
#
# COMPACT_ATOMS: atom_id res chain seq x y z
N THR A 1 10.46 -8.28 -10.02
CA THR A 1 9.62 -8.86 -8.95
C THR A 1 10.50 -9.44 -7.89
N VAL A 2 10.07 -9.51 -6.62
CA VAL A 2 10.91 -9.97 -5.50
C VAL A 2 11.53 -11.36 -5.74
N MET A 3 10.84 -12.23 -6.50
CA MET A 3 11.36 -13.54 -6.93
C MET A 3 12.68 -13.45 -7.71
N TYR A 4 12.82 -12.46 -8.59
CA TYR A 4 14.07 -12.23 -9.35
C TYR A 4 15.18 -11.63 -8.49
N ALA A 5 14.83 -10.96 -7.38
CA ALA A 5 15.81 -10.37 -6.46
C ALA A 5 16.23 -11.35 -5.35
N LYS A 6 15.56 -12.51 -5.25
CA LYS A 6 15.77 -13.50 -4.18
C LYS A 6 17.23 -13.92 -4.07
N ASP A 7 17.87 -14.20 -5.21
CA ASP A 7 19.24 -14.69 -5.26
C ASP A 7 20.28 -13.61 -4.92
N MET A 8 19.86 -12.34 -4.80
CA MET A 8 20.68 -11.23 -4.32
C MET A 8 20.50 -10.99 -2.80
N MET A 9 19.50 -11.61 -2.18
CA MET A 9 19.17 -11.48 -0.74
C MET A 9 19.86 -12.59 0.07
N ASN A 10 21.20 -12.64 0.02
CA ASN A 10 22.01 -13.76 0.50
C ASN A 10 21.79 -14.14 1.98
N ASN A 11 21.37 -13.19 2.82
CA ASN A 11 21.12 -13.40 4.25
C ASN A 11 19.64 -13.23 4.61
N GLY A 12 18.74 -13.54 3.67
CA GLY A 12 17.34 -13.17 3.76
C GLY A 12 17.12 -11.69 3.43
N GLY A 13 15.91 -11.20 3.67
CA GLY A 13 15.56 -9.85 3.24
C GLY A 13 14.16 -9.40 3.65
N ALA A 14 13.82 -8.19 3.26
CA ALA A 14 12.49 -7.63 3.45
C ALA A 14 12.03 -6.92 2.18
N CYS A 15 10.81 -7.22 1.76
CA CYS A 15 10.11 -6.50 0.72
C CYS A 15 8.89 -5.82 1.32
N LEU A 16 8.72 -4.54 0.98
CA LEU A 16 7.60 -3.73 1.41
C LEU A 16 6.89 -3.17 0.18
N ALA A 17 5.56 -3.24 0.20
CA ALA A 17 4.71 -2.59 -0.78
C ALA A 17 3.80 -1.55 -0.12
N LEU A 18 3.29 -0.61 -0.92
CA LEU A 18 2.27 0.35 -0.48
C LEU A 18 0.91 -0.04 -1.07
N THR A 19 -0.08 -0.23 -0.20
CA THR A 19 -1.48 -0.46 -0.57
C THR A 19 -2.34 0.70 -0.10
N TYR A 20 -3.65 0.59 -0.28
CA TYR A 20 -4.59 1.64 0.10
C TYR A 20 -5.93 1.00 0.45
N TYR A 21 -6.68 1.63 1.36
CA TYR A 21 -7.98 1.16 1.86
C TYR A 21 -9.00 0.81 0.78
N GLY A 22 -8.87 1.42 -0.42
CA GLY A 22 -9.62 1.07 -1.61
C GLY A 22 -9.50 -0.39 -2.09
N ALA A 23 -8.55 -1.17 -1.56
CA ALA A 23 -8.45 -2.61 -1.76
C ALA A 23 -9.54 -3.39 -0.99
N GLN A 24 -9.99 -2.86 0.14
CA GLN A 24 -10.87 -3.55 1.08
C GLN A 24 -12.30 -3.01 1.08
N LYS A 25 -12.47 -1.74 0.68
CA LYS A 25 -13.77 -1.08 0.56
C LYS A 25 -13.84 -0.26 -0.71
N TRP A 26 -15.05 -0.08 -1.22
CA TRP A 26 -15.29 0.83 -2.34
C TRP A 26 -14.96 2.27 -1.94
N ILE A 27 -14.09 2.91 -2.71
CA ILE A 27 -13.74 4.33 -2.59
C ILE A 27 -14.09 5.04 -3.90
N PRO A 28 -14.86 6.16 -3.86
CA PRO A 28 -15.18 6.93 -5.06
C PRO A 28 -13.93 7.29 -5.86
N ASN A 29 -14.01 7.15 -7.19
CA ASN A 29 -12.95 7.47 -8.15
C ASN A 29 -11.65 6.66 -8.03
N TYR A 30 -11.57 5.67 -7.14
CA TYR A 30 -10.41 4.76 -7.05
C TYR A 30 -10.53 3.59 -8.05
N ASN A 31 -11.77 3.23 -8.46
CA ASN A 31 -12.09 2.36 -9.60
C ASN A 31 -11.22 1.08 -9.66
N VAL A 32 -10.65 0.78 -10.84
CA VAL A 32 -9.81 -0.40 -11.12
C VAL A 32 -8.55 -0.45 -10.26
N MET A 33 -8.07 0.68 -9.74
CA MET A 33 -6.92 0.70 -8.84
C MET A 33 -7.24 -0.04 -7.52
N GLY A 34 -8.50 -0.03 -7.06
CA GLY A 34 -8.93 -0.82 -5.91
C GLY A 34 -8.76 -2.32 -6.13
N VAL A 35 -9.18 -2.82 -7.31
CA VAL A 35 -8.98 -4.21 -7.72
C VAL A 35 -7.49 -4.56 -7.79
N ALA A 36 -6.68 -3.68 -8.38
CA ALA A 36 -5.24 -3.88 -8.47
C ALA A 36 -4.57 -3.91 -7.08
N LYS A 37 -5.00 -3.06 -6.14
CA LYS A 37 -4.49 -3.07 -4.75
C LYS A 37 -4.95 -4.31 -3.98
N ALA A 38 -6.17 -4.80 -4.20
CA ALA A 38 -6.64 -6.05 -3.62
C ALA A 38 -5.84 -7.26 -4.12
N ALA A 39 -5.57 -7.30 -5.43
CA ALA A 39 -4.69 -8.31 -6.02
C ALA A 39 -3.27 -8.23 -5.42
N LEU A 40 -2.72 -7.02 -5.25
CA LEU A 40 -1.43 -6.82 -4.59
C LEU A 40 -1.42 -7.32 -3.14
N GLU A 41 -2.46 -7.03 -2.35
CA GLU A 41 -2.58 -7.56 -0.98
C GLU A 41 -2.64 -9.08 -0.94
N SER A 42 -3.28 -9.71 -1.93
CA SER A 42 -3.23 -11.17 -2.08
C SER A 42 -1.84 -11.65 -2.44
N SER A 43 -1.19 -11.06 -3.44
CA SER A 43 0.17 -11.42 -3.87
C SER A 43 1.17 -11.35 -2.72
N ILE A 44 1.02 -10.40 -1.79
CA ILE A 44 1.89 -10.31 -0.60
C ILE A 44 1.79 -11.56 0.27
N ARG A 45 0.58 -12.09 0.50
CA ARG A 45 0.40 -13.32 1.29
C ARG A 45 1.04 -14.54 0.62
N TYR A 46 0.84 -14.68 -0.68
CA TYR A 46 1.44 -15.78 -1.46
C TYR A 46 2.97 -15.67 -1.49
N LEU A 47 3.50 -14.48 -1.79
CA LEU A 47 4.95 -14.25 -1.79
C LEU A 47 5.58 -14.46 -0.41
N ALA A 48 4.92 -14.05 0.66
CA ALA A 48 5.41 -14.28 2.02
C ALA A 48 5.51 -15.78 2.35
N ALA A 49 4.54 -16.59 1.90
CA ALA A 49 4.59 -18.04 2.07
C ALA A 49 5.72 -18.67 1.24
N ASP A 50 5.86 -18.28 -0.02
CA ASP A 50 6.87 -18.84 -0.93
C ASP A 50 8.31 -18.47 -0.52
N LEU A 51 8.49 -17.29 0.09
CA LEU A 51 9.81 -16.73 0.38
C LEU A 51 10.24 -16.85 1.84
N GLY A 52 9.30 -17.20 2.73
CA GLY A 52 9.57 -17.47 4.14
C GLY A 52 10.72 -18.46 4.38
N PRO A 53 10.79 -19.61 3.68
CA PRO A 53 11.91 -20.57 3.82
C PRO A 53 13.28 -19.99 3.46
N PHE A 54 13.33 -18.91 2.68
CA PHE A 54 14.57 -18.20 2.32
C PHE A 54 14.89 -17.05 3.29
N GLY A 55 14.17 -16.92 4.40
CA GLY A 55 14.36 -15.83 5.37
C GLY A 55 13.93 -14.46 4.84
N ILE A 56 13.08 -14.41 3.80
CA ILE A 56 12.61 -13.16 3.20
C ILE A 56 11.17 -12.87 3.64
N ARG A 57 10.96 -11.70 4.25
CA ARG A 57 9.65 -11.23 4.68
C ARG A 57 9.02 -10.32 3.62
N VAL A 58 7.72 -10.46 3.38
CA VAL A 58 6.97 -9.61 2.45
C VAL A 58 5.79 -9.00 3.18
N ASN A 59 5.68 -7.68 3.17
CA ASN A 59 4.65 -6.93 3.89
C ASN A 59 4.11 -5.76 3.05
N ALA A 60 3.03 -5.14 3.52
CA ALA A 60 2.57 -3.87 3.00
C ALA A 60 2.16 -2.90 4.10
N ILE A 61 2.20 -1.61 3.76
CA ILE A 61 1.55 -0.54 4.51
C ILE A 61 0.35 -0.05 3.68
N SER A 62 -0.85 -0.13 4.26
CA SER A 62 -2.04 0.56 3.74
C SER A 62 -2.08 1.99 4.30
N ALA A 63 -1.39 2.90 3.63
CA ALA A 63 -1.27 4.28 4.11
C ALA A 63 -2.58 5.08 3.94
N GLY A 64 -2.76 6.10 4.79
CA GLY A 64 -3.73 7.16 4.54
C GLY A 64 -3.40 7.97 3.27
N PRO A 65 -4.32 8.79 2.76
CA PRO A 65 -4.07 9.59 1.57
C PRO A 65 -2.97 10.64 1.83
N VAL A 66 -1.86 10.54 1.09
CA VAL A 66 -0.74 11.50 1.15
C VAL A 66 -0.70 12.31 -0.16
N ARG A 67 -0.46 13.62 -0.05
CA ARG A 67 -0.29 14.49 -1.23
C ARG A 67 0.98 14.11 -1.98
N THR A 68 0.81 13.49 -3.14
CA THR A 68 1.88 13.09 -4.05
C THR A 68 1.48 13.40 -5.50
N LEU A 69 2.44 13.41 -6.43
CA LEU A 69 2.15 13.59 -7.86
C LEU A 69 1.18 12.51 -8.39
N ALA A 70 1.36 11.26 -7.99
CA ALA A 70 0.47 10.16 -8.39
C ALA A 70 -0.96 10.36 -7.86
N ALA A 71 -1.09 10.86 -6.63
CA ALA A 71 -2.41 11.09 -6.02
C ALA A 71 -3.17 12.25 -6.67
N SER A 72 -2.47 13.24 -7.24
CA SER A 72 -3.08 14.36 -7.97
C SER A 72 -3.85 13.90 -9.22
N GLY A 73 -3.58 12.71 -9.75
CA GLY A 73 -4.33 12.12 -10.86
C GLY A 73 -5.70 11.54 -10.47
N ILE A 74 -6.01 11.43 -9.17
CA ILE A 74 -7.30 10.90 -8.71
C ILE A 74 -8.34 12.02 -8.68
N ALA A 75 -9.40 11.89 -9.46
CA ALA A 75 -10.51 12.85 -9.46
C ALA A 75 -11.09 13.01 -8.05
N GLY A 76 -11.22 14.25 -7.58
CA GLY A 76 -11.78 14.54 -6.26
C GLY A 76 -10.84 14.25 -5.06
N PHE A 77 -9.54 14.06 -5.28
CA PHE A 77 -8.57 13.75 -4.22
C PHE A 77 -8.56 14.77 -3.06
N ARG A 78 -8.77 16.07 -3.34
CA ARG A 78 -8.87 17.10 -2.28
C ARG A 78 -10.03 16.82 -1.31
N LYS A 79 -11.18 16.36 -1.82
CA LYS A 79 -12.34 15.97 -1.00
C LYS A 79 -12.03 14.70 -0.22
N MET A 80 -11.31 13.75 -0.81
CA MET A 80 -10.85 12.53 -0.14
C MET A 80 -9.96 12.84 1.08
N ILE A 81 -8.95 13.72 0.93
CA ILE A 81 -8.11 14.15 2.07
C ILE A 81 -8.94 14.85 3.15
N ASN A 82 -9.82 15.78 2.76
CA ASN A 82 -10.64 16.50 3.74
C ASN A 82 -11.56 15.56 4.54
N ASN A 83 -12.18 14.58 3.86
CA ASN A 83 -12.99 13.56 4.51
C ASN A 83 -12.13 12.68 5.43
N TYR A 84 -10.95 12.25 4.96
CA TYR A 84 -10.02 11.49 5.78
C TYR A 84 -9.65 12.24 7.06
N ARG A 85 -9.24 13.51 6.98
CA ARG A 85 -8.94 14.33 8.16
C ARG A 85 -10.12 14.45 9.11
N ARG A 86 -11.34 14.61 8.57
CA ARG A 86 -12.55 14.79 9.37
C ARG A 86 -12.95 13.51 10.12
N TYR A 87 -12.76 12.34 9.51
CA TYR A 87 -13.23 11.07 10.05
C TYR A 87 -12.13 10.22 10.70
N SER A 88 -10.85 10.47 10.41
CA SER A 88 -9.75 9.76 11.05
C SER A 88 -9.78 10.00 12.57
N PRO A 89 -9.53 8.97 13.40
CA PRO A 89 -9.52 9.13 14.85
C PRO A 89 -8.53 10.21 15.33
N MET A 90 -7.38 10.32 14.66
CA MET A 90 -6.35 11.31 14.99
C MET A 90 -6.65 12.73 14.47
N ARG A 91 -7.71 12.93 13.69
CA ARG A 91 -8.13 14.24 13.13
C ARG A 91 -7.04 15.00 12.37
N LYS A 92 -6.03 14.29 11.85
CA LYS A 92 -4.91 14.83 11.08
C LYS A 92 -4.69 14.05 9.78
N ASP A 93 -3.98 14.67 8.84
CA ASP A 93 -3.53 14.00 7.63
C ASP A 93 -2.34 13.10 7.94
N THR A 94 -2.16 12.05 7.14
CA THR A 94 -0.93 11.25 7.13
C THR A 94 0.12 11.99 6.32
N THR A 95 1.34 12.09 6.84
CA THR A 95 2.50 12.64 6.16
C THR A 95 3.40 11.53 5.63
N GLN A 96 4.35 11.85 4.75
CA GLN A 96 5.35 10.87 4.29
C GLN A 96 6.22 10.36 5.44
N TYR A 97 6.49 11.20 6.44
CA TYR A 97 7.25 10.84 7.64
C TYR A 97 6.52 9.85 8.55
N ASP A 98 5.18 9.84 8.53
CA ASP A 98 4.41 8.84 9.30
C ASP A 98 4.41 7.45 8.62
N VAL A 99 4.81 7.36 7.34
CA VAL A 99 4.77 6.12 6.53
C VAL A 99 6.16 5.50 6.33
N ALA A 100 7.21 6.33 6.38
CA ALA A 100 8.61 5.92 6.24
C ALA A 100 9.10 5.09 7.45
#